data_AF-A0A926VPY1-F1
#
_entry.id   AF-A0A926VPY1-F1
#
_cell.length_a   1.000
_cell.length_b   1.000
_cell.length_c   1.000
_cell.angle_alpha   90.00
_cell.angle_beta   90.00
_cell.angle_gamma   90.00
#
_symmetry.space_group_name_H-M   'P 1'
#
loop_
_entity.id
_entity.type
_entity.pdbx_description
1 polymer ?
#
loop_
_entity_poly.entity_id
_entity_poly.type
_entity_poly.pdbx_seq_one_letter_code
_entity_poly.pdbx_strand_id
1 'polypeptide(L)'
;MIPSWIIIGAVTFFVALGSFFITPRDVKWFANLSRPRWLVFEPLIPVIWTVIFICGAASAYVVWEKNPGGIVTWLLMALYLLVEIITVAYIPSMLRFRSLKVGEVLGLIGLISGVVLAICVLPISLMAALLLLPYLVWTPIGTYTTDELKELNPQDA
;
A
#
# COMPACT_ATOMS: atom_id res chain seq x y z
N MET A 1 22.58 18.00 10.87
CA MET A 1 21.81 17.56 9.68
C MET A 1 20.75 16.59 10.17
N ILE A 2 19.50 16.69 9.68
CA ILE A 2 18.44 15.76 10.08
C ILE A 2 18.72 14.39 9.42
N PRO A 3 18.69 13.27 10.16
CA PRO A 3 18.85 11.95 9.58
C PRO A 3 17.80 11.62 8.52
N SER A 4 18.21 10.99 7.41
CA SER A 4 17.35 10.60 6.28
C SER A 4 16.19 9.70 6.72
N TRP A 5 16.42 8.74 7.63
CA TRP A 5 15.38 7.86 8.16
C TRP A 5 14.27 8.61 8.90
N ILE A 6 14.56 9.74 9.55
CA ILE A 6 13.54 10.57 10.21
C ILE A 6 12.64 11.21 9.15
N ILE A 7 13.24 11.73 8.07
CA ILE A 7 12.49 12.36 6.97
C ILE A 7 11.60 11.33 6.29
N ILE A 8 12.16 10.17 5.93
CA ILE A 8 11.42 9.09 5.28
C ILE A 8 10.30 8.59 6.19
N GLY A 9 10.60 8.34 7.47
CA GLY A 9 9.58 7.92 8.43
C GLY A 9 8.48 8.96 8.64
N ALA A 10 8.82 10.25 8.66
CA ALA A 10 7.84 11.33 8.76
C ALA A 10 6.94 11.38 7.52
N VAL A 11 7.51 11.34 6.31
CA VAL A 11 6.74 11.30 5.06
C VAL A 11 5.78 10.12 5.06
N THR A 12 6.28 8.91 5.37
CA THR A 12 5.45 7.71 5.43
C THR A 12 4.34 7.84 6.46
N PHE A 13 4.63 8.36 7.65
CA PHE A 13 3.61 8.60 8.67
C PHE A 13 2.53 9.58 8.19
N PHE A 14 2.91 10.71 7.57
CA PHE A 14 1.95 11.71 7.10
C PHE A 14 1.11 11.21 5.92
N VAL A 15 1.69 10.41 5.02
CA VAL A 15 0.93 9.80 3.93
C VAL A 15 -0.04 8.75 4.50
N ALA A 16 0.40 7.91 5.43
CA ALA A 16 -0.46 6.96 6.14
C ALA A 16 -1.64 7.63 6.86
N LEU A 17 -1.46 8.86 7.38
CA LEU A 17 -2.58 9.62 7.96
C LEU A 17 -3.71 9.91 6.95
N GLY A 18 -3.42 9.83 5.64
CA GLY A 18 -4.42 9.93 4.57
C GLY A 18 -5.54 8.88 4.68
N SER A 19 -5.30 7.74 5.34
CA SER A 19 -6.34 6.73 5.54
C SER A 19 -7.42 7.16 6.53
N PHE A 20 -7.20 8.22 7.32
CA PHE A 20 -8.19 8.73 8.28
C PHE A 20 -9.27 9.61 7.65
N PHE A 21 -9.17 9.95 6.35
CA PHE A 21 -10.21 10.69 5.62
C PHE A 21 -11.43 9.83 5.25
N ILE A 22 -11.92 9.01 6.18
CA ILE A 22 -13.07 8.11 6.00
C ILE A 22 -14.28 8.66 6.75
N THR A 23 -15.42 8.78 6.06
CA THR A 23 -16.68 9.26 6.67
C THR A 23 -17.41 8.11 7.39
N PRO A 24 -18.04 8.31 8.56
CA PRO A 24 -18.82 7.28 9.26
C PRO A 24 -19.95 6.66 8.43
N ARG A 25 -20.48 7.39 7.44
CA ARG A 25 -21.53 6.91 6.54
C ARG A 25 -21.02 5.85 5.55
N ASP A 26 -19.76 5.92 5.18
CA ASP A 26 -19.16 5.01 4.18
C ASP A 26 -18.73 3.69 4.84
N VAL A 27 -18.34 3.75 6.12
CA VAL A 27 -18.07 2.55 6.95
C VAL A 27 -19.31 1.67 7.09
N LYS A 28 -20.52 2.26 7.20
CA LYS A 28 -21.77 1.49 7.28
C LYS A 28 -22.08 0.70 6.01
N TRP A 29 -21.74 1.25 4.84
CA TRP A 29 -21.90 0.51 3.58
C TRP A 29 -20.99 -0.72 3.57
N PHE A 30 -19.70 -0.54 3.87
CA PHE A 30 -18.73 -1.64 3.88
C PHE A 30 -19.04 -2.71 4.94
N ALA A 31 -19.65 -2.32 6.06
CA ALA A 31 -20.07 -3.24 7.12
C ALA A 31 -21.26 -4.14 6.72
N ASN A 32 -22.06 -3.73 5.73
CA ASN A 32 -23.22 -4.51 5.28
C ASN A 32 -22.89 -5.50 4.15
N LEU A 33 -21.69 -5.43 3.57
CA LEU A 33 -21.25 -6.36 2.53
C LEU A 33 -21.07 -7.77 3.11
N SER A 34 -21.55 -8.77 2.37
CA SER A 34 -21.31 -10.18 2.68
C SER A 34 -19.81 -10.48 2.62
N ARG A 35 -19.29 -11.14 3.66
CA ARG A 35 -17.86 -11.44 3.83
C ARG A 35 -17.51 -12.86 3.39
N PRO A 36 -16.31 -13.10 2.84
CA PRO A 36 -15.80 -14.44 2.60
C PRO A 36 -15.57 -15.18 3.91
N ARG A 37 -15.93 -16.47 3.97
CA ARG A 37 -15.77 -17.29 5.20
C ARG A 37 -14.30 -17.49 5.61
N TRP A 38 -13.36 -17.34 4.68
CA TRP A 38 -11.93 -17.52 4.92
C TRP A 38 -11.25 -16.26 5.48
N LEU A 39 -11.92 -15.10 5.46
CA LEU A 39 -11.36 -13.81 5.91
C LEU A 39 -11.43 -13.66 7.44
N VAL A 40 -10.95 -14.66 8.17
CA VAL A 40 -10.98 -14.66 9.66
C VAL A 40 -9.94 -13.73 10.29
N PHE A 41 -9.02 -13.20 9.49
CA PHE A 41 -7.89 -12.38 9.94
C PHE A 41 -8.09 -10.88 9.74
N GLU A 42 -9.32 -10.40 9.50
CA GLU A 42 -9.63 -8.95 9.38
C GLU A 42 -8.98 -8.08 10.48
N PRO A 43 -8.99 -8.47 11.77
CA PRO A 43 -8.36 -7.66 12.82
C PRO A 43 -6.83 -7.54 12.69
N LEU A 44 -6.17 -8.46 11.97
CA LEU A 44 -4.72 -8.43 11.75
C LEU A 44 -4.31 -7.54 10.58
N ILE A 45 -5.24 -7.16 9.71
CA ILE A 45 -4.97 -6.34 8.52
C ILE A 45 -4.22 -5.04 8.87
N PRO A 46 -4.61 -4.26 9.91
CA PRO A 46 -3.87 -3.05 10.29
C PRO A 46 -2.43 -3.33 10.74
N VAL A 47 -2.19 -4.46 11.41
CA VAL A 47 -0.86 -4.87 11.87
C VAL A 47 0.02 -5.24 10.67
N ILE A 48 -0.55 -6.00 9.72
CA ILE A 48 0.14 -6.39 8.49
C ILE A 48 0.55 -5.15 7.70
N TRP A 49 -0.36 -4.19 7.51
CA TRP A 49 -0.03 -2.92 6.85
C TRP A 49 1.03 -2.11 7.59
N THR A 50 0.98 -2.08 8.93
CA THR A 50 2.01 -1.40 9.73
C THR A 50 3.39 -1.99 9.45
N VAL A 51 3.52 -3.32 9.42
CA VAL A 51 4.77 -4.01 9.07
C VAL A 51 5.21 -3.67 7.65
N ILE A 52 4.27 -3.69 6.69
CA ILE A 52 4.55 -3.35 5.29
C ILE A 52 5.09 -1.93 5.14
N PHE A 53 4.48 -0.93 5.79
CA PHE A 53 4.95 0.46 5.73
C PHE A 53 6.32 0.63 6.37
N ILE A 54 6.59 -0.05 7.50
CA ILE A 54 7.92 -0.05 8.12
C ILE A 54 8.96 -0.65 7.17
N CYS A 55 8.66 -1.79 6.53
CA CYS A 55 9.56 -2.40 5.57
C CYS A 55 9.78 -1.51 4.33
N GLY A 56 8.73 -0.87 3.82
CA GLY A 56 8.81 0.11 2.72
C GLY A 56 9.71 1.30 3.06
N ALA A 57 9.53 1.90 4.24
CA ALA A 57 10.35 3.01 4.72
C ALA A 57 11.81 2.59 4.95
N ALA A 58 12.04 1.41 5.54
CA ALA A 58 13.37 0.84 5.71
C ALA A 58 14.05 0.58 4.34
N SER A 59 13.30 0.08 3.37
CA SER A 59 13.77 -0.12 2.00
C SER A 59 14.18 1.19 1.34
N ALA A 60 13.34 2.22 1.45
CA ALA A 60 13.63 3.56 0.94
C ALA A 60 14.88 4.17 1.59
N TYR A 61 15.04 4.00 2.91
CA TYR A 61 16.22 4.43 3.64
C TYR A 61 17.49 3.75 3.13
N VAL A 62 17.47 2.42 2.98
CA VAL A 62 18.62 1.66 2.46
C VAL A 62 19.00 2.12 1.06
N VAL A 63 18.02 2.38 0.19
CA VAL A 63 18.26 2.90 -1.17
C VAL A 63 18.85 4.31 -1.12
N TRP A 64 18.33 5.18 -0.27
CA TRP A 64 18.82 6.55 -0.10
C TRP A 64 20.30 6.58 0.30
N GLU A 65 20.69 5.77 1.28
CA GLU A 65 22.07 5.74 1.79
C GLU A 65 23.09 5.22 0.77
N LYS A 66 22.66 4.50 -0.29
CA LYS A 66 23.57 4.03 -1.35
C LYS A 66 24.07 5.13 -2.26
N ASN A 67 23.25 6.16 -2.52
CA ASN A 67 23.64 7.31 -3.33
C ASN A 67 22.81 8.54 -2.95
N PRO A 68 23.08 9.17 -1.79
CA PRO A 68 22.30 10.29 -1.30
C PRO A 68 22.32 11.47 -2.28
N GLY A 69 21.14 12.02 -2.62
CA GLY A 69 21.02 13.19 -3.49
C GLY A 69 21.21 12.94 -4.99
N GLY A 70 21.48 11.71 -5.42
CA GLY A 70 21.53 11.36 -6.84
C GLY A 70 20.15 11.44 -7.53
N ILE A 71 20.12 11.80 -8.81
CA ILE A 71 18.86 11.91 -9.58
C ILE A 71 18.09 10.59 -9.62
N VAL A 72 18.79 9.46 -9.76
CA VAL A 72 18.18 8.12 -9.74
C VAL A 72 17.54 7.83 -8.39
N THR A 73 18.21 8.15 -7.29
CA THR A 73 17.68 8.00 -5.93
C THR A 73 16.41 8.82 -5.73
N TRP A 74 16.39 10.07 -6.21
CA TRP A 74 15.19 10.91 -6.15
C TRP A 74 14.02 10.36 -6.97
N LEU A 75 14.28 9.84 -8.17
CA LEU A 75 13.25 9.16 -8.98
C LEU A 75 12.68 7.94 -8.25
N LEU A 76 13.54 7.17 -7.55
CA LEU A 76 13.10 6.05 -6.73
C LEU A 76 12.28 6.52 -5.52
N MET A 77 12.69 7.58 -4.83
CA MET A 77 11.91 8.14 -3.71
C MET A 77 10.53 8.60 -4.17
N ALA A 78 10.44 9.19 -5.37
CA ALA A 78 9.15 9.53 -5.97
C ALA A 78 8.30 8.28 -6.27
N LEU A 79 8.92 7.20 -6.71
CA LEU A 79 8.23 5.92 -6.94
C LEU A 79 7.78 5.24 -5.63
N TYR A 80 8.61 5.27 -4.57
CA TYR A 80 8.21 4.83 -3.22
C TYR A 80 6.97 5.61 -2.75
N LEU A 81 7.02 6.93 -2.86
CA LEU A 81 5.92 7.82 -2.47
C LEU A 81 4.65 7.53 -3.29
N LEU A 82 4.79 7.29 -4.60
CA LEU A 82 3.67 6.95 -5.46
C LEU A 82 3.01 5.62 -5.02
N VAL A 83 3.80 4.58 -4.79
CA VAL A 83 3.28 3.29 -4.28
C VAL A 83 2.55 3.48 -2.97
N GLU A 84 3.11 4.27 -2.05
CA GLU A 84 2.50 4.55 -0.76
C GLU A 84 1.17 5.31 -0.89
N ILE A 85 1.11 6.34 -1.73
CA ILE A 85 -0.11 7.11 -1.99
C ILE A 85 -1.19 6.21 -2.58
N ILE A 86 -0.87 5.39 -3.58
CA ILE A 86 -1.85 4.45 -4.18
C ILE A 86 -2.38 3.50 -3.12
N THR A 87 -1.49 2.96 -2.29
CA THR A 87 -1.83 2.03 -1.20
C THR A 87 -2.78 2.66 -0.19
N VAL A 88 -2.47 3.88 0.28
CA VAL A 88 -3.33 4.58 1.25
C VAL A 88 -4.64 5.03 0.62
N ALA A 89 -4.64 5.46 -0.65
CA ALA A 89 -5.82 5.92 -1.36
C ALA A 89 -6.83 4.80 -1.65
N TYR A 90 -6.41 3.53 -1.57
CA TYR A 90 -7.23 2.35 -1.82
C TYR A 90 -8.55 2.36 -1.04
N ILE A 91 -8.49 2.40 0.30
CA ILE A 91 -9.68 2.31 1.15
C ILE A 91 -10.57 3.57 1.00
N PRO A 92 -10.05 4.80 1.13
CA PRO A 92 -10.85 6.00 0.98
C PRO A 92 -11.53 6.08 -0.39
N SER A 93 -10.86 5.68 -1.47
CA SER A 93 -11.44 5.71 -2.81
C SER A 93 -12.55 4.68 -2.96
N MET A 94 -12.32 3.43 -2.55
CA MET A 94 -13.35 2.38 -2.58
C MET A 94 -14.61 2.81 -1.80
N LEU A 95 -14.43 3.36 -0.59
CA LEU A 95 -15.51 3.83 0.26
C LEU A 95 -16.24 5.05 -0.32
N ARG A 96 -15.49 6.01 -0.88
CA ARG A 96 -16.03 7.24 -1.44
C ARG A 96 -16.90 6.99 -2.67
N PHE A 97 -16.44 6.10 -3.55
CA PHE A 97 -17.16 5.74 -4.77
C PHE A 97 -18.16 4.59 -4.56
N ARG A 98 -18.13 3.92 -3.39
CA ARG A 98 -18.95 2.74 -3.08
C ARG A 98 -18.87 1.69 -4.19
N SER A 99 -17.67 1.46 -4.68
CA SER A 99 -17.42 0.58 -5.80
C SER A 99 -16.21 -0.27 -5.52
N LEU A 100 -16.42 -1.58 -5.51
CA LEU A 100 -15.35 -2.54 -5.33
C LEU A 100 -14.43 -2.58 -6.57
N LYS A 101 -14.94 -2.22 -7.77
CA LYS A 101 -14.13 -2.06 -8.98
C LYS A 101 -13.02 -1.01 -8.84
N VAL A 102 -13.29 0.10 -8.16
CA VAL A 102 -12.27 1.13 -7.89
C VAL A 102 -11.15 0.55 -7.03
N GLY A 103 -11.50 -0.24 -6.01
CA GLY A 103 -10.54 -0.97 -5.20
C GLY A 103 -9.66 -1.89 -6.04
N GLU A 104 -10.27 -2.78 -6.82
CA GLU A 104 -9.56 -3.72 -7.71
C GLU A 104 -8.54 -3.01 -8.62
N VAL A 105 -8.94 -1.91 -9.27
CA VAL A 105 -8.07 -1.13 -10.16
C VAL A 105 -6.90 -0.52 -9.38
N LEU A 106 -7.15 0.10 -8.22
CA LEU A 106 -6.08 0.67 -7.40
C LEU A 106 -5.14 -0.40 -6.85
N GLY A 107 -5.67 -1.57 -6.46
CA GLY A 107 -4.88 -2.72 -6.03
C GLY A 107 -3.95 -3.22 -7.14
N LEU A 108 -4.46 -3.33 -8.38
CA LEU A 108 -3.66 -3.73 -9.53
C LEU A 108 -2.57 -2.70 -9.87
N ILE A 109 -2.92 -1.41 -9.90
CA ILE A 109 -1.94 -0.34 -10.15
C ILE A 109 -0.87 -0.38 -9.05
N GLY A 110 -1.28 -0.51 -7.78
CA GLY A 110 -0.36 -0.63 -6.65
C GLY A 110 0.58 -1.82 -6.78
N LEU A 111 0.08 -2.98 -7.20
CA LEU A 111 0.90 -4.18 -7.42
C LEU A 111 1.93 -3.94 -8.52
N ILE A 112 1.50 -3.43 -9.68
CA ILE A 112 2.39 -3.16 -10.82
C ILE A 112 3.47 -2.15 -10.40
N SER A 113 3.10 -1.04 -9.77
CA SER A 113 4.05 -0.03 -9.29
C SER A 113 5.03 -0.60 -8.26
N GLY A 114 4.58 -1.48 -7.35
CA GLY A 114 5.45 -2.15 -6.39
C GLY A 114 6.42 -3.13 -7.04
N VAL A 115 5.98 -3.90 -8.05
CA VAL A 115 6.85 -4.81 -8.81
C VAL A 115 7.93 -4.02 -9.55
N VAL A 116 7.53 -2.94 -10.25
CA VAL A 116 8.46 -2.04 -10.93
C VAL A 116 9.48 -1.48 -9.93
N LEU A 117 9.00 -1.00 -8.77
CA LEU A 117 9.87 -0.50 -7.71
C LEU A 117 10.88 -1.56 -7.24
N ALA A 118 10.43 -2.80 -6.99
CA ALA A 118 11.31 -3.88 -6.56
C ALA A 118 12.37 -4.23 -7.62
N ILE A 119 11.99 -4.28 -8.90
CA ILE A 119 12.93 -4.51 -10.00
C ILE A 119 13.98 -3.38 -10.08
N CYS A 120 13.56 -2.13 -9.93
CA CYS A 120 14.47 -0.99 -9.96
C CYS A 120 15.40 -0.92 -8.74
N VAL A 121 14.95 -1.41 -7.58
CA VAL A 121 15.71 -1.42 -6.32
C VAL A 121 16.68 -2.60 -6.24
N LEU A 122 16.35 -3.73 -6.88
CA LEU A 122 17.17 -4.94 -6.89
C LEU A 122 18.65 -4.72 -7.26
N PRO A 123 19.02 -3.98 -8.33
CA PRO A 123 20.42 -3.73 -8.67
C PRO A 123 21.14 -2.81 -7.67
N ILE A 124 20.41 -2.09 -6.82
CA ILE A 124 20.97 -1.15 -5.83
C ILE A 124 21.25 -1.87 -4.51
N SER A 125 20.29 -2.68 -4.05
CA SER A 125 20.41 -3.44 -2.81
C SER A 125 19.40 -4.59 -2.78
N LEU A 126 19.92 -5.82 -2.72
CA LEU A 126 19.10 -7.01 -2.51
C LEU A 126 18.28 -6.89 -1.21
N MET A 127 18.87 -6.37 -0.13
CA MET A 127 18.17 -6.20 1.15
C MET A 127 16.96 -5.24 1.02
N ALA A 128 17.10 -4.16 0.28
CA ALA A 128 15.99 -3.24 0.02
C ALA A 128 14.89 -3.91 -0.81
N ALA A 129 15.26 -4.62 -1.87
CA ALA A 129 14.28 -5.36 -2.67
C ALA A 129 13.54 -6.43 -1.84
N LEU A 130 14.23 -7.13 -0.93
CA LEU A 130 13.61 -8.12 -0.04
C LEU A 130 12.64 -7.48 0.95
N LEU A 131 12.91 -6.26 1.42
CA LEU A 131 11.99 -5.50 2.29
C LEU A 131 10.69 -5.11 1.56
N LEU A 132 10.64 -5.14 0.23
CA LEU A 132 9.41 -4.93 -0.53
C LEU A 132 8.55 -6.21 -0.67
N LEU A 133 9.09 -7.39 -0.35
CA LEU A 133 8.36 -8.65 -0.50
C LEU A 133 7.04 -8.71 0.31
N PRO A 134 6.97 -8.25 1.57
CA PRO A 134 5.71 -8.24 2.31
C PRO A 134 4.60 -7.49 1.57
N TYR A 135 4.92 -6.35 0.94
CA TYR A 135 3.99 -5.60 0.10
C TYR A 135 3.55 -6.43 -1.12
N LEU A 136 4.51 -7.00 -1.85
CA LEU A 136 4.25 -7.76 -3.08
C LEU A 136 3.43 -9.04 -2.85
N VAL A 137 3.58 -9.66 -1.68
CA VAL A 137 2.80 -10.85 -1.29
C VAL A 137 1.42 -10.46 -0.80
N TRP A 138 1.31 -9.36 -0.06
CA TRP A 138 0.05 -8.94 0.54
C TRP A 138 -0.92 -8.31 -0.47
N THR A 139 -0.43 -7.52 -1.41
CA THR A 139 -1.29 -6.82 -2.39
C THR A 139 -2.17 -7.78 -3.21
N PRO A 140 -1.68 -8.91 -3.76
CA PRO A 140 -2.51 -9.90 -4.43
C PRO A 140 -3.58 -10.53 -3.53
N ILE A 141 -3.28 -10.76 -2.25
CA ILE A 141 -4.25 -11.27 -1.27
C ILE A 141 -5.38 -10.24 -1.07
N GLY A 142 -5.03 -8.95 -0.98
CA GLY A 142 -6.00 -7.86 -0.91
C GLY A 142 -6.86 -7.74 -2.18
N THR A 143 -6.27 -7.87 -3.36
CA THR A 143 -7.00 -7.87 -4.64
C THR A 143 -7.97 -9.05 -4.71
N TYR A 144 -7.52 -10.26 -4.39
CA TYR A 144 -8.37 -11.46 -4.38
C TYR A 144 -9.52 -11.34 -3.38
N THR A 145 -9.26 -10.79 -2.19
CA THR A 145 -10.32 -10.49 -1.20
C THR A 145 -11.39 -9.59 -1.80
N THR A 146 -10.98 -8.62 -2.61
CA THR A 146 -11.88 -7.62 -3.21
C THR A 146 -12.69 -8.19 -4.36
N ASP A 147 -12.09 -9.06 -5.16
CA ASP A 147 -12.81 -9.80 -6.20
C ASP A 147 -13.86 -10.74 -5.60
N GLU A 148 -13.52 -11.46 -4.53
CA GLU A 148 -14.48 -12.30 -3.80
C GLU A 148 -15.62 -11.47 -3.19
N LEU A 149 -15.31 -10.29 -2.64
CA LEU A 149 -16.33 -9.36 -2.17
C LEU A 149 -17.27 -8.91 -3.30
N LYS A 150 -16.78 -8.74 -4.53
CA LYS A 150 -17.61 -8.40 -5.69
C LYS A 150 -18.53 -9.54 -6.08
N GLU A 151 -18.02 -10.77 -6.10
CA GLU A 151 -18.81 -11.96 -6.41
C GLU A 151 -19.93 -12.18 -5.40
N LEU A 152 -19.64 -11.94 -4.11
CA LEU A 152 -20.63 -12.05 -3.03
C LEU A 152 -21.63 -10.88 -3.00
N ASN A 153 -21.30 -9.74 -3.59
CA ASN A 153 -22.11 -8.51 -3.55
C ASN A 153 -22.26 -7.90 -4.96
N PRO A 154 -22.92 -8.58 -5.91
CA PRO A 154 -22.99 -8.17 -7.32
C PRO A 154 -23.74 -6.85 -7.56
N GLN A 155 -24.50 -6.35 -6.58
CA GLN A 155 -25.18 -5.05 -6.66
C GLN A 155 -24.24 -3.87 -6.39
N ASP A 156 -23.08 -4.14 -5.77
CA ASP A 156 -22.04 -3.17 -5.37
C ASP A 156 -20.73 -3.37 -6.16
N ALA A 157 -20.77 -4.21 -7.20
CA ALA A 157 -19.64 -4.61 -8.04
C ALA A 157 -19.16 -3.53 -9.00
#